data_AF-A0AB34KUF0-F1
#
_entry.id   AF-A0AB34KUF0-F1
#
_cell.length_a   1.000
_cell.length_b   1.000
_cell.length_c   1.000
_cell.angle_alpha   90.00
_cell.angle_beta   90.00
_cell.angle_gamma   90.00
#
_symmetry.space_group_name_H-M   'P 1'
#
loop_
_entity.id
_entity.type
_entity.pdbx_description
1 polymer ?
#
loop_
_entity_poly.entity_id
_entity_poly.type
_entity_poly.pdbx_seq_one_letter_code
_entity_poly.pdbx_strand_id
1 'polypeptide(L)'
;MAEPLQGTVIDKDATPASEKADAVSVAPPESPGSVWTRRIIILAFWAVVATLGLPHWIWTTSIYRAELPAEQMTRWSEGHACDLKYPIHVALETGSLPLDQLKAIAEKTENTLNLDNGQSLFSFQISALDDHHNATHERALTASMQQQSTSKAPSANLLSMTPTLELTHGPMDSIGTDNLVAFLVNELQQIFKDEQASITYLLRHSPFHAASKGFNLGTEATKAIEKRTTRAFKYSSTYHVTFSLFAASASPSAWDIEEALRQYIKPLLRQLSTVSDFQIDTQVQLFASFSPSIAGPQYDEATNSYKLLQSDLSGFINAAEWPLSPSIGSGPTLNMVLYIPGPGQTPLLLETGGNSWTIPQWGGVQILNPSEKQAGRLTTSDLEPVMLTFADQLISLLGVPNSPPSLAMRIASLKRERATSLILSASSTLGALNRLTRKLESIAIPPSVATSVDETISHLEQACSNLREGRYQLAFENARTAEAEAEKAFFEPSMVGQVYFPDEHKVAVYVPLLGPMAVPMIMSALKELKSFRQAKVKTS
;
A
#
# COMPACT_ATOMS: atom_id res chain seq x y z
N MET A 1 -82.62 1.83 -34.52
CA MET A 1 -82.14 1.44 -35.86
C MET A 1 -81.79 -0.04 -35.77
N ALA A 2 -82.83 -0.86 -35.91
CA ALA A 2 -83.16 -1.58 -37.15
C ALA A 2 -82.25 -2.82 -37.24
N GLU A 3 -82.58 -3.95 -36.59
CA GLU A 3 -83.66 -4.92 -36.93
C GLU A 3 -83.55 -5.49 -38.37
N PRO A 4 -84.04 -6.72 -38.62
CA PRO A 4 -83.24 -7.85 -39.10
C PRO A 4 -83.84 -8.41 -40.41
N LEU A 5 -83.38 -9.58 -40.86
CA LEU A 5 -84.17 -10.38 -41.80
C LEU A 5 -84.44 -11.77 -41.23
N GLN A 6 -85.70 -11.93 -40.85
CA GLN A 6 -86.43 -13.15 -40.59
C GLN A 6 -86.72 -13.92 -41.88
N GLY A 7 -87.05 -15.21 -41.71
CA GLY A 7 -87.90 -15.99 -42.60
C GLY A 7 -87.26 -17.34 -42.94
N THR A 8 -87.90 -18.49 -42.79
CA THR A 8 -89.32 -18.76 -42.54
C THR A 8 -89.47 -20.24 -42.20
N VAL A 9 -90.46 -20.52 -41.35
CA VAL A 9 -91.03 -21.81 -40.94
C VAL A 9 -91.71 -22.52 -42.12
N ILE A 10 -91.77 -23.87 -42.13
CA ILE A 10 -92.95 -24.70 -42.51
C ILE A 10 -92.78 -26.15 -41.99
N ASP A 11 -93.78 -26.58 -41.21
CA ASP A 11 -94.39 -27.89 -40.85
C ASP A 11 -93.57 -29.20 -40.70
N LYS A 12 -93.68 -29.93 -39.56
CA LYS A 12 -94.76 -30.88 -39.10
C LYS A 12 -94.90 -32.05 -40.09
N ASP A 13 -94.65 -33.31 -39.76
CA ASP A 13 -95.31 -34.13 -38.75
C ASP A 13 -94.67 -35.53 -38.67
N ALA A 14 -95.02 -36.28 -37.62
CA ALA A 14 -94.89 -37.73 -37.41
C ALA A 14 -93.57 -38.32 -36.83
N THR A 15 -93.58 -38.44 -35.50
CA THR A 15 -92.90 -39.42 -34.62
C THR A 15 -93.18 -40.91 -34.99
N PRO A 16 -92.56 -41.96 -34.37
CA PRO A 16 -91.74 -41.96 -33.14
C PRO A 16 -90.47 -42.86 -33.11
N ALA A 17 -89.71 -42.66 -32.02
CA ALA A 17 -88.93 -43.64 -31.24
C ALA A 17 -87.64 -44.24 -31.85
N SER A 18 -86.50 -43.75 -31.36
CA SER A 18 -85.58 -44.60 -30.58
C SER A 18 -84.54 -43.72 -29.88
N GLU A 19 -84.53 -43.86 -28.57
CA GLU A 19 -83.49 -43.49 -27.62
C GLU A 19 -82.08 -43.90 -28.11
N LYS A 20 -81.10 -42.98 -28.06
CA LYS A 20 -79.70 -43.25 -27.67
C LYS A 20 -78.87 -41.97 -27.51
N ALA A 21 -78.21 -41.93 -26.36
CA ALA A 21 -77.43 -40.86 -25.79
C ALA A 21 -76.04 -40.64 -26.43
N ASP A 22 -75.48 -39.49 -26.10
CA ASP A 22 -74.20 -38.88 -26.48
C ASP A 22 -72.99 -39.81 -26.49
N ALA A 23 -72.15 -39.67 -27.54
CA ALA A 23 -70.82 -40.24 -27.61
C ALA A 23 -69.75 -39.13 -27.55
N VAL A 24 -69.08 -39.04 -26.41
CA VAL A 24 -67.79 -38.33 -26.26
C VAL A 24 -66.71 -39.14 -26.98
N SER A 25 -66.12 -38.59 -28.04
CA SER A 25 -65.04 -39.25 -28.79
C SER A 25 -63.74 -39.25 -27.97
N VAL A 26 -63.41 -40.40 -27.37
CA VAL A 26 -62.09 -40.71 -26.83
C VAL A 26 -61.14 -40.96 -28.01
N ALA A 27 -59.99 -40.28 -28.04
CA ALA A 27 -58.95 -40.50 -29.05
C ALA A 27 -58.49 -41.97 -29.07
N PRO A 28 -58.23 -42.57 -30.25
CA PRO A 28 -57.90 -43.99 -30.36
C PRO A 28 -56.57 -44.35 -29.67
N PRO A 29 -56.44 -45.60 -29.16
CA PRO A 29 -55.22 -46.06 -28.49
C PRO A 29 -54.02 -46.07 -29.43
N GLU A 30 -52.89 -45.53 -28.97
CA GLU A 30 -51.64 -45.42 -29.73
C GLU A 30 -51.13 -46.81 -30.19
N SER A 31 -50.65 -46.89 -31.44
CA SER A 31 -50.04 -48.12 -31.97
C SER A 31 -48.71 -48.45 -31.26
N PRO A 32 -48.36 -49.73 -31.06
CA PRO A 32 -47.12 -50.12 -30.38
C PRO A 32 -45.84 -49.61 -31.09
N GLY A 33 -45.88 -49.46 -32.42
CA GLY A 33 -44.78 -48.88 -33.20
C GLY A 33 -44.57 -47.38 -32.95
N SER A 34 -45.64 -46.61 -32.77
CA SER A 34 -45.54 -45.18 -32.42
C SER A 34 -44.95 -44.96 -31.02
N VAL A 35 -45.25 -45.86 -30.07
CA VAL A 35 -44.68 -45.80 -28.71
C VAL A 35 -43.17 -46.08 -28.72
N TRP A 36 -42.73 -47.08 -29.48
CA TRP A 36 -41.31 -47.41 -29.61
C TRP A 36 -40.51 -46.29 -30.31
N THR A 37 -41.07 -45.72 -31.38
CA THR A 37 -40.46 -44.60 -32.09
C THR A 37 -40.35 -43.35 -31.20
N ARG A 38 -41.41 -43.04 -30.42
CA ARG A 38 -41.38 -41.95 -29.42
C ARG A 38 -40.29 -42.15 -28.39
N ARG A 39 -40.13 -43.38 -27.86
CA ARG A 39 -39.06 -43.70 -26.90
C ARG A 39 -37.68 -43.47 -27.48
N ILE A 40 -37.45 -43.88 -28.73
CA ILE A 40 -36.16 -43.67 -29.41
C ILE A 40 -35.89 -42.18 -29.64
N ILE A 41 -36.89 -41.41 -30.06
CA ILE A 41 -36.74 -39.95 -30.25
C ILE A 41 -36.40 -39.26 -28.93
N ILE A 42 -37.10 -39.59 -27.84
CA ILE A 42 -36.83 -39.04 -26.51
C ILE A 42 -35.42 -39.44 -26.04
N LEU A 43 -35.03 -40.70 -26.20
CA LEU A 43 -33.70 -41.18 -25.83
C LEU A 43 -32.59 -40.53 -26.67
N ALA A 44 -32.78 -40.41 -27.98
CA ALA A 44 -31.82 -39.78 -28.88
C ALA A 44 -31.66 -38.29 -28.56
N PHE A 45 -32.76 -37.58 -28.30
CA PHE A 45 -32.72 -36.18 -27.89
C PHE A 45 -31.94 -35.99 -26.58
N TRP A 46 -32.27 -36.75 -25.54
CA TRP A 46 -31.55 -36.66 -24.25
C TRP A 46 -30.11 -37.12 -24.35
N ALA A 47 -29.80 -38.10 -25.21
CA ALA A 47 -28.43 -38.50 -25.50
C ALA A 47 -27.63 -37.35 -26.14
N VAL A 48 -28.19 -36.64 -27.12
CA VAL A 48 -27.55 -35.46 -27.72
C VAL A 48 -27.38 -34.32 -26.71
N VAL A 49 -28.42 -34.03 -25.90
CA VAL A 49 -28.34 -33.01 -24.85
C VAL A 49 -27.27 -33.36 -23.82
N ALA A 50 -27.18 -34.62 -23.37
CA ALA A 50 -26.20 -35.02 -22.37
C ALA A 50 -24.76 -35.10 -22.91
N THR A 51 -24.57 -35.53 -24.16
CA THR A 51 -23.23 -35.78 -24.75
C THR A 51 -22.64 -34.58 -25.47
N LEU A 52 -23.47 -33.72 -26.07
CA LEU A 52 -23.02 -32.58 -26.87
C LEU A 52 -23.54 -31.26 -26.29
N GLY A 53 -24.83 -31.18 -25.96
CA GLY A 53 -25.45 -29.94 -25.51
C GLY A 53 -24.87 -29.43 -24.19
N LEU A 54 -24.86 -30.27 -23.15
CA LEU A 54 -24.45 -29.92 -21.80
C LEU A 54 -22.93 -29.67 -21.71
N PRO A 55 -22.04 -30.49 -22.30
CA PRO A 55 -20.61 -30.19 -22.32
C PRO A 55 -20.27 -28.92 -23.10
N HIS A 56 -20.93 -28.69 -24.24
CA HIS A 56 -20.71 -27.48 -25.03
C HIS A 56 -21.23 -26.22 -24.31
N TRP A 57 -22.38 -26.32 -23.64
CA TRP A 57 -22.92 -25.24 -22.83
C TRP A 57 -21.99 -24.91 -21.66
N ILE A 58 -21.56 -25.91 -20.88
CA ILE A 58 -20.61 -25.70 -19.77
C ILE A 58 -19.32 -25.06 -20.28
N TRP A 59 -18.74 -25.54 -21.38
CA TRP A 59 -17.53 -24.98 -21.96
C TRP A 59 -17.71 -23.52 -22.40
N THR A 60 -18.79 -23.21 -23.13
CA THR A 60 -19.05 -21.85 -23.62
C THR A 60 -19.50 -20.87 -22.55
N THR A 61 -20.11 -21.33 -21.44
CA THR A 61 -20.55 -20.47 -20.32
C THR A 61 -19.56 -20.40 -19.17
N SER A 62 -18.56 -21.27 -19.15
CA SER A 62 -17.49 -21.27 -18.15
C SER A 62 -16.58 -20.07 -18.34
N ILE A 63 -16.22 -19.45 -17.22
CA ILE A 63 -15.30 -18.32 -17.20
C ILE A 63 -13.89 -18.89 -17.05
N TYR A 64 -12.95 -18.44 -17.88
CA TYR A 64 -11.55 -18.84 -17.74
C TYR A 64 -11.00 -18.33 -16.40
N ARG A 65 -10.37 -19.23 -15.64
CA ARG A 65 -9.70 -18.93 -14.37
C ARG A 65 -8.34 -19.58 -14.38
N ALA A 66 -7.27 -18.78 -14.37
CA ALA A 66 -5.93 -19.27 -14.15
C ALA A 66 -5.80 -19.85 -12.72
N GLU A 67 -5.01 -20.91 -12.59
CA GLU A 67 -4.69 -21.49 -11.28
C GLU A 67 -3.73 -20.57 -10.54
N LEU A 68 -4.01 -20.31 -9.27
CA LEU A 68 -3.17 -19.49 -8.39
C LEU A 68 -2.50 -20.38 -7.33
N PRO A 69 -1.25 -20.11 -6.94
CA PRO A 69 -0.53 -20.85 -5.89
C PRO A 69 -1.08 -20.51 -4.49
N ALA A 70 -2.32 -20.92 -4.22
CA ALA A 70 -3.09 -20.52 -3.04
C ALA A 70 -2.42 -20.88 -1.71
N GLU A 71 -1.68 -21.99 -1.65
CA GLU A 71 -0.94 -22.38 -0.44
C GLU A 71 0.21 -21.41 -0.14
N GLN A 72 1.00 -21.04 -1.16
CA GLN A 72 2.10 -20.10 -1.01
C GLN A 72 1.59 -18.70 -0.64
N MET A 73 0.52 -18.24 -1.29
CA MET A 73 -0.13 -16.97 -0.97
C MET A 73 -0.59 -16.94 0.49
N THR A 74 -1.22 -18.01 0.98
CA THR A 74 -1.62 -18.12 2.38
C THR A 74 -0.41 -18.10 3.31
N ARG A 75 0.63 -18.88 3.01
CA ARG A 75 1.86 -18.95 3.80
C ARG A 75 2.56 -17.58 3.95
N TRP A 76 2.57 -16.78 2.89
CA TRP A 76 3.05 -15.39 2.93
C TRP A 76 2.13 -14.51 3.79
N SER A 77 0.82 -14.58 3.55
CA SER A 77 -0.16 -13.77 4.28
C SER A 77 -0.24 -14.06 5.78
N GLU A 78 0.12 -15.28 6.21
CA GLU A 78 0.14 -15.70 7.62
C GLU A 78 1.50 -15.46 8.28
N GLY A 79 2.52 -15.02 7.53
CA GLY A 79 3.85 -14.74 8.06
C GLY A 79 4.73 -15.96 8.27
N HIS A 80 4.42 -17.09 7.63
CA HIS A 80 5.19 -18.35 7.74
C HIS A 80 6.25 -18.53 6.64
N ALA A 81 6.26 -17.65 5.64
CA ALA A 81 7.18 -17.71 4.50
C ALA A 81 8.56 -17.09 4.78
N CYS A 82 8.63 -16.04 5.59
CA CYS A 82 9.86 -15.30 5.84
C CYS A 82 10.15 -15.15 7.34
N ASP A 83 11.38 -15.49 7.74
CA ASP A 83 11.94 -15.16 9.06
C ASP A 83 12.69 -13.83 8.95
N LEU A 84 12.07 -12.75 9.46
CA LEU A 84 12.60 -11.40 9.36
C LEU A 84 13.69 -11.17 10.42
N LYS A 85 14.95 -11.16 9.99
CA LYS A 85 16.13 -10.90 10.83
C LYS A 85 17.02 -9.85 10.18
N TYR A 86 17.49 -8.88 10.96
CA TYR A 86 18.24 -7.73 10.47
C TYR A 86 19.71 -7.83 10.92
N PRO A 87 20.60 -8.43 10.10
CA PRO A 87 22.03 -8.43 10.37
C PRO A 87 22.67 -7.06 10.11
N ILE A 88 23.05 -6.37 11.17
CA ILE A 88 23.71 -5.07 11.12
C ILE A 88 25.22 -5.28 11.05
N HIS A 89 25.79 -5.06 9.87
CA HIS A 89 27.24 -5.09 9.66
C HIS A 89 27.87 -3.75 10.07
N VAL A 90 28.70 -3.77 11.11
CA VAL A 90 29.49 -2.63 11.57
C VAL A 90 30.96 -2.87 11.22
N ALA A 91 31.56 -1.91 10.55
CA ALA A 91 32.96 -1.89 10.15
C ALA A 91 33.76 -1.08 11.16
N LEU A 92 34.84 -1.63 11.73
CA LEU A 92 35.80 -0.86 12.53
C LEU A 92 37.01 -0.51 11.65
N GLU A 93 37.32 0.77 11.51
CA GLU A 93 38.47 1.26 10.73
C GLU A 93 39.68 1.56 11.63
N THR A 94 40.86 1.20 11.13
CA THR A 94 42.15 1.44 11.79
C THR A 94 42.54 2.91 11.68
N GLY A 95 42.23 3.74 12.69
CA GLY A 95 42.80 5.10 12.76
C GLY A 95 44.11 5.15 13.55
N SER A 96 44.19 4.49 14.70
CA SER A 96 45.37 4.55 15.59
C SER A 96 45.76 3.23 16.27
N LEU A 97 44.96 2.17 16.13
CA LEU A 97 45.17 0.89 16.82
C LEU A 97 45.72 -0.20 15.88
N PRO A 98 46.60 -1.09 16.37
CA PRO A 98 47.01 -2.28 15.62
C PRO A 98 45.82 -3.18 15.26
N LEU A 99 45.86 -3.78 14.07
CA LEU A 99 44.77 -4.61 13.54
C LEU A 99 44.39 -5.78 14.47
N ASP A 100 45.35 -6.41 15.15
CA ASP A 100 45.09 -7.54 16.05
C ASP A 100 44.28 -7.11 17.29
N GLN A 101 44.57 -5.91 17.83
CA GLN A 101 43.79 -5.35 18.92
C GLN A 101 42.38 -4.97 18.45
N LEU A 102 42.27 -4.43 17.22
CA LEU A 102 40.99 -4.07 16.62
C LEU A 102 40.09 -5.30 16.42
N LYS A 103 40.66 -6.42 15.96
CA LYS A 103 39.95 -7.71 15.84
C LYS A 103 39.47 -8.22 17.19
N ALA A 104 40.31 -8.15 18.23
CA ALA A 104 39.91 -8.55 19.58
C ALA A 104 38.77 -7.68 20.14
N ILE A 105 38.81 -6.36 19.89
CA ILE A 105 37.72 -5.44 20.25
C ILE A 105 36.45 -5.78 19.47
N ALA A 106 36.56 -6.02 18.16
CA ALA A 106 35.43 -6.39 17.31
C ALA A 106 34.72 -7.64 17.82
N GLU A 107 35.47 -8.73 18.05
CA GLU A 107 34.94 -10.00 18.53
C GLU A 107 34.31 -9.86 19.92
N LYS A 108 34.97 -9.16 20.85
CA LYS A 108 34.43 -8.94 22.19
C LYS A 108 33.15 -8.09 22.15
N THR A 109 33.10 -7.07 21.29
CA THR A 109 31.92 -6.21 21.12
C THR A 109 30.76 -6.99 20.50
N GLU A 110 31.03 -7.81 19.48
CA GLU A 110 30.03 -8.66 18.83
C GLU A 110 29.43 -9.67 19.81
N ASN A 111 30.28 -10.37 20.55
CA ASN A 111 29.83 -11.29 21.59
C ASN A 111 28.98 -10.57 22.65
N THR A 112 29.41 -9.40 23.12
CA THR A 112 28.66 -8.63 24.13
C THR A 112 27.30 -8.15 23.60
N LEU A 113 27.20 -7.70 22.35
CA LEU A 113 25.94 -7.29 21.74
C LEU A 113 24.99 -8.45 21.49
N ASN A 114 25.51 -9.64 21.17
CA ASN A 114 24.69 -10.79 20.82
C ASN A 114 24.36 -11.71 22.01
N LEU A 115 25.06 -11.57 23.16
CA LEU A 115 24.89 -12.41 24.37
C LEU A 115 23.48 -12.36 24.98
N ASP A 116 22.80 -11.21 24.93
CA ASP A 116 21.43 -11.03 25.44
C ASP A 116 20.35 -11.17 24.34
N ASN A 117 20.79 -11.38 23.09
CA ASN A 117 20.01 -11.14 21.87
C ASN A 117 19.66 -12.43 21.08
N GLY A 118 19.69 -13.60 21.70
CA GLY A 118 19.34 -14.87 21.04
C GLY A 118 17.92 -14.95 20.43
N GLN A 119 17.05 -13.99 20.77
CA GLN A 119 15.72 -13.77 20.17
C GLN A 119 15.55 -12.35 19.58
N SER A 120 16.64 -11.62 19.38
CA SER A 120 16.59 -10.25 18.88
C SER A 120 16.34 -10.21 17.38
N LEU A 121 15.50 -9.26 16.97
CA LEU A 121 15.28 -8.90 15.58
C LEU A 121 16.58 -8.47 14.89
N PHE A 122 17.53 -7.92 15.65
CA PHE A 122 18.78 -7.35 15.15
C PHE A 122 19.95 -8.18 15.65
N SER A 123 20.78 -8.65 14.72
CA SER A 123 22.03 -9.32 15.03
C SER A 123 23.18 -8.43 14.57
N PHE A 124 24.13 -8.13 15.45
CA PHE A 124 25.27 -7.29 15.11
C PHE A 124 26.42 -8.17 14.63
N GLN A 125 27.04 -7.79 13.51
CA GLN A 125 28.25 -8.43 12.99
C GLN A 125 29.34 -7.37 12.89
N ILE A 126 30.43 -7.53 13.63
CA ILE A 126 31.47 -6.51 13.74
C ILE A 126 32.74 -7.02 13.08
N SER A 127 33.18 -6.31 12.04
CA SER A 127 34.39 -6.66 11.30
C SER A 127 35.46 -5.57 11.47
N ALA A 128 36.68 -5.98 11.79
CA ALA A 128 37.84 -5.10 11.73
C ALA A 128 38.35 -5.05 10.29
N LEU A 129 38.38 -3.85 9.69
CA LEU A 129 38.87 -3.70 8.32
C LEU A 129 40.38 -3.50 8.29
N ASP A 130 40.98 -4.17 7.32
CA ASP A 130 42.24 -3.78 6.70
C ASP A 130 41.89 -3.17 5.32
N ASP A 131 42.68 -2.22 4.83
CA ASP A 131 42.38 -1.29 3.71
C ASP A 131 42.12 -1.98 2.34
N HIS A 132 42.02 -3.32 2.30
CA HIS A 132 42.05 -4.18 1.11
C HIS A 132 40.98 -5.29 1.04
N HIS A 133 39.92 -5.27 1.85
CA HIS A 133 38.81 -6.24 1.70
C HIS A 133 37.57 -5.67 1.00
N ASN A 134 37.27 -6.22 -0.18
CA ASN A 134 36.01 -6.06 -0.89
C ASN A 134 34.86 -6.48 0.03
N ALA A 135 34.04 -5.53 0.46
CA ALA A 135 32.86 -5.82 1.26
C ALA A 135 31.85 -6.60 0.41
N THR A 136 31.59 -7.86 0.79
CA THR A 136 30.52 -8.68 0.20
C THR A 136 29.13 -8.31 0.71
N HIS A 137 29.06 -7.50 1.77
CA HIS A 137 27.84 -7.10 2.47
C HIS A 137 27.75 -5.56 2.59
N GLU A 138 26.52 -5.03 2.56
CA GLU A 138 26.27 -3.60 2.72
C GLU A 138 26.60 -3.18 4.15
N ARG A 139 27.51 -2.20 4.31
CA ARG A 139 27.94 -1.71 5.62
C ARG A 139 26.87 -0.79 6.20
N ALA A 140 26.36 -1.12 7.38
CA ALA A 140 25.37 -0.30 8.04
C ALA A 140 26.00 0.89 8.77
N LEU A 141 27.20 0.74 9.33
CA LEU A 141 27.92 1.79 10.04
C LEU A 141 29.43 1.54 9.94
N THR A 142 30.21 2.60 9.81
CA THR A 142 31.67 2.56 9.85
C THR A 142 32.16 3.32 11.09
N ALA A 143 32.83 2.66 12.01
CA ALA A 143 33.37 3.26 13.22
C ALA A 143 34.87 3.51 13.04
N SER A 144 35.24 4.79 12.91
CA SER A 144 36.63 5.22 12.77
C SER A 144 37.20 5.56 14.13
N MET A 145 38.23 4.81 14.56
CA MET A 145 38.84 5.00 15.88
C MET A 145 40.07 5.88 15.82
N GLN A 146 40.01 7.04 16.47
CA GLN A 146 41.09 8.02 16.55
C GLN A 146 41.58 8.18 17.99
N GLN A 147 42.89 8.11 18.20
CA GLN A 147 43.49 8.34 19.51
C GLN A 147 43.76 9.83 19.72
N GLN A 148 43.25 10.39 20.83
CA GLN A 148 43.49 11.78 21.21
C GLN A 148 44.25 11.85 22.54
N SER A 149 45.43 12.47 22.55
CA SER A 149 46.32 12.50 23.72
C SER A 149 45.77 13.31 24.91
N THR A 150 44.76 14.15 24.71
CA THR A 150 44.25 15.10 25.71
C THR A 150 42.97 14.68 26.43
N SER A 151 42.23 13.69 25.93
CA SER A 151 40.97 13.22 26.55
C SER A 151 41.19 11.92 27.34
N LYS A 152 40.65 11.87 28.57
CA LYS A 152 40.66 10.66 29.41
C LYS A 152 39.44 9.76 29.18
N ALA A 153 38.35 10.29 28.63
CA ALA A 153 37.11 9.56 28.42
C ALA A 153 36.89 9.29 26.92
N PRO A 154 36.35 8.11 26.55
CA PRO A 154 35.94 7.87 25.18
C PRO A 154 34.74 8.76 24.83
N SER A 155 34.76 9.34 23.63
CA SER A 155 33.63 10.09 23.08
C SER A 155 33.35 9.66 21.64
N ALA A 156 32.08 9.74 21.25
CA ALA A 156 31.60 9.35 19.94
C ALA A 156 30.91 10.55 19.26
N ASN A 157 31.22 10.77 17.99
CA ASN A 157 30.56 11.77 17.17
C ASN A 157 30.10 11.13 15.86
N LEU A 158 28.80 11.18 15.59
CA LEU A 158 28.23 10.60 14.38
C LEU A 158 28.14 11.67 13.28
N LEU A 159 28.82 11.42 12.16
CA LEU A 159 28.84 12.38 11.05
C LEU A 159 27.46 12.53 10.41
N SER A 160 27.06 13.77 10.08
CA SER A 160 25.70 14.06 9.63
C SER A 160 25.36 13.50 8.25
N MET A 161 26.33 13.43 7.34
CA MET A 161 26.12 13.11 5.92
C MET A 161 26.62 11.73 5.52
N THR A 162 27.40 11.08 6.38
CA THR A 162 27.97 9.75 6.14
C THR A 162 27.60 8.81 7.28
N PRO A 163 27.49 7.50 7.02
CA PRO A 163 27.26 6.48 8.04
C PRO A 163 28.54 6.18 8.82
N THR A 164 29.20 7.22 9.34
CA THR A 164 30.51 7.11 10.01
C THR A 164 30.43 7.63 11.44
N LEU A 165 30.83 6.78 12.39
CA LEU A 165 30.97 7.09 13.81
C LEU A 165 32.45 7.38 14.10
N GLU A 166 32.78 8.62 14.39
CA GLU A 166 34.11 9.00 14.86
C GLU A 166 34.21 8.74 16.36
N LEU A 167 35.12 7.85 16.73
CA LEU A 167 35.35 7.43 18.10
C LEU A 167 36.70 7.96 18.54
N THR A 168 36.69 8.92 19.46
CA THR A 168 37.92 9.46 20.04
C THR A 168 38.17 8.76 21.38
N HIS A 169 39.34 8.14 21.52
CA HIS A 169 39.74 7.48 22.76
C HIS A 169 41.09 8.00 23.28
N GLY A 170 41.24 7.98 24.60
CA GLY A 170 42.54 8.17 25.26
C GLY A 170 43.45 6.95 25.09
N PRO A 171 44.70 6.98 25.60
CA PRO A 171 45.64 5.86 25.49
C PRO A 171 45.04 4.56 26.05
N MET A 172 45.24 3.42 25.36
CA MET A 172 44.67 2.13 25.78
C MET A 172 45.11 1.71 27.19
N ASP A 173 46.32 2.09 27.61
CA ASP A 173 46.85 1.85 28.96
C ASP A 173 46.00 2.49 30.07
N SER A 174 45.25 3.56 29.73
CA SER A 174 44.46 4.33 30.69
C SER A 174 42.98 3.96 30.72
N ILE A 175 42.41 3.55 29.58
CA ILE A 175 40.98 3.24 29.46
C ILE A 175 40.72 1.74 29.65
N GLY A 176 41.61 0.89 29.15
CA GLY A 176 41.40 -0.55 29.08
C GLY A 176 40.40 -0.96 28.00
N THR A 177 40.64 -2.11 27.37
CA THR A 177 39.82 -2.65 26.28
C THR A 177 38.35 -2.83 26.69
N ASP A 178 38.10 -3.21 27.93
CA ASP A 178 36.76 -3.57 28.41
C ASP A 178 35.85 -2.35 28.54
N ASN A 179 36.39 -1.21 28.99
CA ASN A 179 35.64 0.03 29.07
C ASN A 179 35.35 0.59 27.67
N LEU A 180 36.29 0.45 26.73
CA LEU A 180 36.06 0.84 25.34
C LEU A 180 34.98 -0.03 24.69
N VAL A 181 35.02 -1.34 24.89
CA VAL A 181 33.97 -2.26 24.41
C VAL A 181 32.61 -1.89 25.03
N ALA A 182 32.53 -1.67 26.34
CA ALA A 182 31.29 -1.29 27.00
C ALA A 182 30.72 0.04 26.45
N PHE A 183 31.59 1.02 26.18
CA PHE A 183 31.21 2.28 25.54
C PHE A 183 30.67 2.06 24.12
N LEU A 184 31.36 1.29 23.29
CA LEU A 184 30.94 0.96 21.93
C LEU A 184 29.58 0.24 21.90
N VAL A 185 29.39 -0.74 22.79
CA VAL A 185 28.12 -1.47 22.94
C VAL A 185 26.99 -0.48 23.24
N ASN A 186 27.17 0.42 24.20
CA ASN A 186 26.15 1.41 24.56
C ASN A 186 25.84 2.35 23.40
N GLU A 187 26.85 2.90 22.73
CA GLU A 187 26.65 3.80 21.58
C GLU A 187 25.91 3.11 20.43
N LEU A 188 26.30 1.89 20.06
CA LEU A 188 25.62 1.12 19.02
C LEU A 188 24.17 0.82 19.40
N GLN A 189 23.91 0.43 20.65
CA GLN A 189 22.55 0.21 21.12
C GLN A 189 21.70 1.47 21.03
N GLN A 190 22.23 2.65 21.41
CA GLN A 190 21.48 3.92 21.30
C GLN A 190 21.21 4.31 19.85
N ILE A 191 22.19 4.16 18.95
CA ILE A 191 22.07 4.50 17.53
C ILE A 191 20.93 3.71 16.86
N PHE A 192 20.83 2.41 17.16
CA PHE A 192 19.84 1.53 16.53
C PHE A 192 18.53 1.37 17.32
N LYS A 193 18.42 1.98 18.52
CA LYS A 193 17.26 1.82 19.41
C LYS A 193 15.94 2.23 18.76
N ASP A 194 15.91 3.39 18.12
CA ASP A 194 14.69 3.92 17.51
C ASP A 194 14.27 3.11 16.28
N GLU A 195 15.26 2.64 15.52
CA GLU A 195 15.03 1.75 14.38
C GLU A 195 14.47 0.39 14.82
N GLN A 196 15.07 -0.22 15.84
CA GLN A 196 14.57 -1.46 16.44
C GLN A 196 13.13 -1.29 16.92
N ALA A 197 12.83 -0.18 17.59
CA ALA A 197 11.49 0.13 18.04
C ALA A 197 10.51 0.29 16.87
N SER A 198 10.87 1.01 15.80
CA SER A 198 9.95 1.21 14.66
C SER A 198 9.62 -0.10 13.94
N ILE A 199 10.61 -0.93 13.65
CA ILE A 199 10.41 -2.23 13.00
C ILE A 199 9.62 -3.17 13.91
N THR A 200 9.92 -3.20 15.21
CA THR A 200 9.14 -4.02 16.15
C THR A 200 7.68 -3.59 16.18
N TYR A 201 7.40 -2.28 16.18
CA TYR A 201 6.04 -1.75 16.11
C TYR A 201 5.31 -2.20 14.84
N LEU A 202 5.96 -2.11 13.68
CA LEU A 202 5.38 -2.59 12.41
C LEU A 202 5.05 -4.08 12.45
N LEU A 203 5.95 -4.90 12.98
CA LEU A 203 5.77 -6.35 13.04
C LEU A 203 4.67 -6.78 14.02
N ARG A 204 4.54 -6.07 15.15
CA ARG A 204 3.55 -6.38 16.20
C ARG A 204 2.11 -6.35 15.69
N HIS A 205 1.81 -5.45 14.76
CA HIS A 205 0.47 -5.33 14.15
C HIS A 205 0.29 -6.20 12.90
N SER A 206 1.23 -7.12 12.64
CA SER A 206 1.26 -7.93 11.42
C SER A 206 1.26 -9.44 11.73
N PRO A 207 0.95 -10.28 10.72
CA PRO A 207 1.09 -11.73 10.83
C PRO A 207 2.51 -12.19 11.23
N PHE A 208 3.53 -11.39 10.90
CA PHE A 208 4.94 -11.63 11.21
C PHE A 208 5.35 -11.26 12.65
N HIS A 209 4.38 -11.00 13.54
CA HIS A 209 4.63 -10.67 14.96
C HIS A 209 5.54 -11.68 15.68
N ALA A 210 5.60 -12.93 15.22
CA ALA A 210 6.49 -13.96 15.77
C ALA A 210 7.97 -13.53 15.77
N ALA A 211 8.40 -12.78 14.76
CA ALA A 211 9.76 -12.24 14.67
C ALA A 211 10.04 -11.20 15.77
N SER A 212 9.00 -10.49 16.25
CA SER A 212 9.12 -9.46 17.30
C SER A 212 8.95 -9.98 18.74
N LYS A 213 8.82 -11.30 18.93
CA LYS A 213 8.62 -11.90 20.25
C LYS A 213 9.87 -11.68 21.11
N GLY A 214 9.72 -10.95 22.21
CA GLY A 214 10.80 -10.65 23.15
C GLY A 214 11.05 -9.15 23.35
N PHE A 215 10.57 -8.29 22.44
CA PHE A 215 10.79 -6.85 22.56
C PHE A 215 9.59 -6.11 23.18
N ASN A 216 9.81 -5.59 24.38
CA ASN A 216 8.84 -4.73 25.06
C ASN A 216 9.08 -3.27 24.69
N LEU A 217 8.31 -2.76 23.73
CA LEU A 217 8.24 -1.32 23.50
C LEU A 217 7.65 -0.60 24.72
N GLY A 218 8.35 0.43 25.21
CA GLY A 218 7.80 1.36 26.19
C GLY A 218 6.62 2.15 25.63
N THR A 219 5.67 2.51 26.50
CA THR A 219 4.42 3.21 26.13
C THR A 219 4.64 4.59 25.51
N GLU A 220 5.72 5.27 25.88
CA GLU A 220 6.10 6.55 25.29
C GLU A 220 6.65 6.38 23.87
N ALA A 221 7.53 5.40 23.66
CA ALA A 221 8.08 5.08 22.35
C ALA A 221 6.99 4.67 21.35
N THR A 222 6.00 3.86 21.79
CA THR A 222 4.87 3.49 20.92
C THR A 222 4.05 4.70 20.50
N LYS A 223 3.76 5.64 21.41
CA LYS A 223 3.02 6.87 21.10
C LYS A 223 3.78 7.76 20.13
N ALA A 224 5.10 7.88 20.30
CA ALA A 224 5.94 8.65 19.40
C ALA A 224 5.95 8.06 17.98
N ILE A 225 6.10 6.74 17.87
CA ILE A 225 6.08 6.01 16.59
C ILE A 225 4.70 6.13 15.93
N GLU A 226 3.62 5.89 16.67
CA GLU A 226 2.25 6.01 16.15
C GLU A 226 1.95 7.42 15.63
N LYS A 227 2.36 8.46 16.37
CA LYS A 227 2.24 9.85 15.94
C LYS A 227 3.03 10.12 14.66
N ARG A 228 4.22 9.53 14.49
CA ARG A 228 5.01 9.66 13.26
C ARG A 228 4.33 8.94 12.09
N THR A 229 3.92 7.70 12.28
CA THR A 229 3.32 6.85 11.24
C THR A 229 1.99 7.39 10.75
N THR A 230 1.17 7.95 11.64
CA THR A 230 -0.13 8.57 11.27
C THR A 230 0.02 9.90 10.54
N ARG A 231 1.11 10.65 10.80
CA ARG A 231 1.41 11.92 10.12
C ARG A 231 2.05 11.74 8.76
N ALA A 232 2.88 10.72 8.62
CA ALA A 232 3.63 10.45 7.42
C ALA A 232 2.74 9.94 6.28
N PHE A 233 3.17 10.20 5.05
CA PHE A 233 2.61 9.55 3.88
C PHE A 233 2.92 8.05 3.89
N LYS A 234 1.98 7.27 3.36
CA LYS A 234 2.26 5.90 2.95
C LYS A 234 3.39 5.91 1.92
N TYR A 235 4.15 4.82 1.89
CA TYR A 235 5.21 4.67 0.91
C TYR A 235 4.63 4.76 -0.51
N SER A 236 5.37 5.43 -1.39
CA SER A 236 5.15 5.42 -2.83
C SER A 236 6.51 5.43 -3.53
N SER A 237 6.57 4.80 -4.70
CA SER A 237 7.77 4.82 -5.55
C SER A 237 8.07 6.23 -6.05
N THR A 238 7.03 7.01 -6.37
CA THR A 238 7.12 8.38 -6.86
C THR A 238 6.31 9.34 -5.99
N TYR A 239 6.91 10.46 -5.62
CA TYR A 239 6.26 11.57 -4.93
C TYR A 239 6.30 12.83 -5.78
N HIS A 240 5.19 13.54 -5.84
CA HIS A 240 5.14 14.87 -6.44
C HIS A 240 5.23 15.93 -5.34
N VAL A 241 6.15 16.87 -5.42
CA VAL A 241 6.35 17.93 -4.43
C VAL A 241 6.07 19.28 -5.08
N THR A 242 4.98 19.91 -4.68
CA THR A 242 4.50 21.17 -5.27
C THR A 242 4.78 22.34 -4.35
N PHE A 243 5.67 23.24 -4.78
CA PHE A 243 5.96 24.49 -4.06
C PHE A 243 5.06 25.61 -4.56
N SER A 244 4.25 26.17 -3.67
CA SER A 244 3.19 27.12 -4.00
C SER A 244 3.40 28.43 -3.27
N LEU A 245 3.54 29.53 -4.00
CA LEU A 245 3.54 30.88 -3.44
C LEU A 245 2.14 31.46 -3.48
N PHE A 246 1.50 31.62 -2.33
CA PHE A 246 0.18 32.21 -2.19
C PHE A 246 0.27 33.58 -1.52
N ALA A 247 0.07 34.63 -2.31
CA ALA A 247 0.05 36.00 -1.83
C ALA A 247 -1.39 36.50 -1.72
N ALA A 248 -1.77 37.05 -0.57
CA ALA A 248 -3.08 37.67 -0.37
C ALA A 248 -3.25 38.98 -1.17
N SER A 249 -2.16 39.54 -1.69
CA SER A 249 -2.13 40.77 -2.47
C SER A 249 -1.52 40.55 -3.87
N ALA A 250 -1.43 41.61 -4.67
CA ALA A 250 -0.74 41.57 -5.96
C ALA A 250 0.79 41.36 -5.85
N SER A 251 1.33 41.45 -4.62
CA SER A 251 2.76 41.37 -4.33
C SER A 251 3.04 40.42 -3.15
N PRO A 252 4.17 39.69 -3.17
CA PRO A 252 5.13 39.56 -4.26
C PRO A 252 4.60 38.67 -5.39
N SER A 253 4.87 39.06 -6.64
CA SER A 253 4.44 38.31 -7.84
C SER A 253 5.49 37.35 -8.37
N ALA A 254 6.74 37.46 -7.90
CA ALA A 254 7.86 36.63 -8.30
C ALA A 254 8.72 36.23 -7.11
N TRP A 255 9.40 35.10 -7.26
CA TRP A 255 10.30 34.53 -6.27
C TRP A 255 11.44 33.77 -6.97
N ASP A 256 12.63 33.82 -6.40
CA ASP A 256 13.83 33.10 -6.88
C ASP A 256 13.82 31.62 -6.46
N ILE A 257 12.69 30.95 -6.69
CA ILE A 257 12.45 29.59 -6.18
C ILE A 257 13.38 28.55 -6.81
N GLU A 258 13.74 28.68 -8.09
CA GLU A 258 14.56 27.68 -8.76
C GLU A 258 15.97 27.58 -8.14
N GLU A 259 16.56 28.72 -7.80
CA GLU A 259 17.86 28.79 -7.15
C GLU A 259 17.77 28.32 -5.70
N ALA A 260 16.75 28.77 -4.95
CA ALA A 260 16.50 28.32 -3.58
C ALA A 260 16.31 26.79 -3.50
N LEU A 261 15.53 26.20 -4.41
CA LEU A 261 15.34 24.76 -4.49
C LEU A 261 16.66 24.05 -4.82
N ARG A 262 17.47 24.58 -5.73
CA ARG A 262 18.75 24.00 -6.12
C ARG A 262 19.74 23.96 -4.97
N GLN A 263 19.76 25.01 -4.14
CA GLN A 263 20.69 25.15 -3.02
C GLN A 263 20.26 24.35 -1.79
N TYR A 264 18.97 24.39 -1.42
CA TYR A 264 18.52 23.87 -0.12
C TYR A 264 17.76 22.54 -0.21
N ILE A 265 16.89 22.35 -1.21
CA ILE A 265 15.99 21.19 -1.30
C ILE A 265 16.58 20.05 -2.15
N LYS A 266 17.18 20.35 -3.31
CA LYS A 266 17.74 19.32 -4.21
C LYS A 266 18.81 18.44 -3.54
N PRO A 267 19.71 18.94 -2.69
CA PRO A 267 20.68 18.07 -1.99
C PRO A 267 20.00 17.04 -1.10
N LEU A 268 18.94 17.43 -0.37
CA LEU A 268 18.16 16.53 0.46
C LEU A 268 17.43 15.48 -0.39
N LEU A 269 16.75 15.90 -1.46
CA LEU A 269 16.04 14.99 -2.36
C LEU A 269 16.98 13.97 -3.04
N ARG A 270 18.22 14.36 -3.36
CA ARG A 270 19.23 13.44 -3.90
C ARG A 270 19.66 12.34 -2.92
N GLN A 271 19.62 12.60 -1.62
CA GLN A 271 19.89 11.53 -0.64
C GLN A 271 18.67 10.61 -0.49
N LEU A 272 17.47 11.19 -0.51
CA LEU A 272 16.20 10.46 -0.42
C LEU A 272 15.84 9.69 -1.70
N SER A 273 16.45 10.01 -2.84
CA SER A 273 16.23 9.30 -4.11
C SER A 273 16.68 7.84 -4.07
N THR A 274 17.43 7.44 -3.04
CA THR A 274 17.74 6.02 -2.77
C THR A 274 16.51 5.22 -2.32
N VAL A 275 15.44 5.89 -1.89
CA VAL A 275 14.21 5.30 -1.37
C VAL A 275 13.02 5.54 -2.31
N SER A 276 12.82 6.77 -2.78
CA SER A 276 11.71 7.15 -3.66
C SER A 276 12.11 8.23 -4.65
N ASP A 277 11.49 8.24 -5.82
CA ASP A 277 11.68 9.26 -6.84
C ASP A 277 10.83 10.50 -6.54
N PHE A 278 11.35 11.68 -6.89
CA PHE A 278 10.69 12.96 -6.61
C PHE A 278 10.56 13.79 -7.88
N GLN A 279 9.34 14.27 -8.13
CA GLN A 279 9.06 15.29 -9.15
C GLN A 279 8.72 16.61 -8.46
N ILE A 280 9.26 17.72 -8.96
CA ILE A 280 9.10 19.03 -8.34
C ILE A 280 8.30 19.92 -9.27
N ASP A 281 7.19 20.44 -8.75
CA ASP A 281 6.35 21.41 -9.42
C ASP A 281 6.36 22.74 -8.65
N THR A 282 6.23 23.86 -9.36
CA THR A 282 6.18 25.19 -8.74
C THR A 282 4.99 25.97 -9.26
N GLN A 283 4.28 26.67 -8.37
CA GLN A 283 3.15 27.52 -8.74
C GLN A 283 3.14 28.83 -7.96
N VAL A 284 2.52 29.85 -8.54
CA VAL A 284 2.31 31.17 -7.93
C VAL A 284 0.84 31.53 -8.08
N GLN A 285 0.18 31.83 -6.97
CA GLN A 285 -1.19 32.31 -6.91
C GLN A 285 -1.21 33.67 -6.22
N LEU A 286 -1.77 34.66 -6.91
CA LEU A 286 -2.02 35.99 -6.37
C LEU A 286 -3.47 36.11 -5.91
N PHE A 287 -3.71 37.06 -5.00
CA PHE A 287 -5.02 37.30 -4.40
C PHE A 287 -5.62 36.05 -3.74
N ALA A 288 -4.77 35.30 -3.03
CA ALA A 288 -5.20 34.13 -2.26
C ALA A 288 -5.99 34.59 -1.02
N SER A 289 -7.31 34.44 -1.06
CA SER A 289 -8.22 34.64 0.08
C SER A 289 -8.15 33.45 1.05
N PHE A 290 -8.40 33.75 2.32
CA PHE A 290 -8.69 32.71 3.32
C PHE A 290 -9.96 31.94 2.95
N SER A 291 -10.04 30.69 3.40
CA SER A 291 -11.27 29.92 3.26
C SER A 291 -12.43 30.62 3.97
N PRO A 292 -13.62 30.71 3.35
CA PRO A 292 -14.81 31.26 4.01
C PRO A 292 -15.27 30.42 5.21
N SER A 293 -14.71 29.21 5.39
CA SER A 293 -15.01 28.30 6.49
C SER A 293 -14.28 28.62 7.80
N ILE A 294 -13.31 29.55 7.80
CA ILE A 294 -12.58 29.97 9.01
C ILE A 294 -13.02 31.36 9.45
N ALA A 295 -12.96 31.64 10.75
CA ALA A 295 -13.31 32.96 11.30
C ALA A 295 -12.32 34.05 10.86
N GLY A 296 -11.17 33.63 10.31
CA GLY A 296 -10.09 34.51 9.87
C GLY A 296 -9.17 34.91 11.03
N PRO A 297 -8.09 35.65 10.74
CA PRO A 297 -7.14 36.07 11.75
C PRO A 297 -7.76 37.06 12.75
N GLN A 298 -7.59 36.81 14.05
CA GLN A 298 -8.05 37.70 15.11
C GLN A 298 -6.93 38.67 15.48
N TYR A 299 -7.25 39.95 15.58
CA TYR A 299 -6.29 40.98 15.98
C TYR A 299 -6.11 40.96 17.50
N ASP A 300 -4.87 40.79 17.95
CA ASP A 300 -4.51 40.85 19.36
C ASP A 300 -3.83 42.19 19.69
N GLU A 301 -4.56 43.03 20.43
CA GLU A 301 -4.10 44.36 20.86
C GLU A 301 -2.83 44.29 21.73
N ALA A 302 -2.60 43.19 22.46
CA ALA A 302 -1.44 43.06 23.34
C ALA A 302 -0.12 42.85 22.58
N THR A 303 -0.18 42.25 21.38
CA THR A 303 1.01 41.92 20.57
C THR A 303 1.08 42.69 19.26
N ASN A 304 0.10 43.57 18.98
CA ASN A 304 -0.01 44.33 17.73
C ASN A 304 0.14 43.41 16.50
N SER A 305 -0.45 42.22 16.59
CA SER A 305 -0.29 41.15 15.61
C SER A 305 -1.61 40.43 15.37
N TYR A 306 -1.75 39.88 14.17
CA TYR A 306 -2.88 39.03 13.81
C TYR A 306 -2.55 37.58 14.18
N LYS A 307 -3.45 36.93 14.91
CA LYS A 307 -3.28 35.55 15.35
C LYS A 307 -4.26 34.60 14.65
N LEU A 308 -3.73 33.48 14.17
CA LEU A 308 -4.50 32.34 13.68
C LEU A 308 -4.68 31.31 14.80
N LEU A 309 -5.94 30.91 15.02
CA LEU A 309 -6.31 29.87 15.97
C LEU A 309 -5.88 28.49 15.47
N GLN A 310 -5.52 27.61 16.41
CA GLN A 310 -5.13 26.23 16.10
C GLN A 310 -6.27 25.43 15.44
N SER A 311 -7.53 25.70 15.80
CA SER A 311 -8.72 25.06 15.21
C SER A 311 -8.86 25.33 13.71
N ASP A 312 -8.34 26.47 13.26
CA ASP A 312 -8.58 27.00 11.91
C ASP A 312 -7.46 26.59 10.94
N LEU A 313 -6.38 25.97 11.43
CA LEU A 313 -5.21 25.59 10.63
C LEU A 313 -5.49 24.50 9.59
N SER A 314 -6.40 23.57 9.88
CA SER A 314 -6.83 22.54 8.91
C SER A 314 -7.78 23.12 7.86
N GLY A 315 -8.61 24.09 8.24
CA GLY A 315 -9.51 24.83 7.36
C GLY A 315 -8.86 26.00 6.62
N PHE A 316 -7.58 26.29 6.88
CA PHE A 316 -6.84 27.37 6.25
C PHE A 316 -6.72 27.19 4.74
N ILE A 317 -6.58 25.92 4.29
CA ILE A 317 -6.50 25.61 2.87
C ILE A 317 -7.86 25.85 2.25
N ASN A 318 -7.95 26.88 1.42
CA ASN A 318 -9.14 27.12 0.62
C ASN A 318 -9.10 26.22 -0.63
N ALA A 319 -9.38 24.94 -0.46
CA ALA A 319 -9.38 23.96 -1.56
C ALA A 319 -10.43 24.27 -2.65
N ALA A 320 -11.39 25.15 -2.37
CA ALA A 320 -12.40 25.59 -3.33
C ALA A 320 -11.90 26.70 -4.27
N GLU A 321 -11.02 27.60 -3.80
CA GLU A 321 -10.54 28.75 -4.58
C GLU A 321 -9.06 28.63 -4.98
N TRP A 322 -8.26 27.80 -4.31
CA TRP A 322 -6.87 27.57 -4.68
C TRP A 322 -6.80 26.45 -5.71
N PRO A 323 -6.41 26.73 -6.98
CA PRO A 323 -6.22 25.71 -7.98
C PRO A 323 -4.92 24.95 -7.65
N LEU A 324 -5.00 24.03 -6.69
CA LEU A 324 -3.93 23.08 -6.42
C LEU A 324 -3.87 22.18 -7.65
N SER A 325 -2.96 22.48 -8.57
CA SER A 325 -2.79 21.70 -9.81
C SER A 325 -2.50 20.26 -9.41
N PRO A 326 -3.41 19.30 -9.66
CA PRO A 326 -3.13 17.91 -9.37
C PRO A 326 -1.93 17.52 -10.24
N SER A 327 -0.91 16.94 -9.60
CA SER A 327 0.25 16.45 -10.34
C SER A 327 -0.20 15.37 -11.33
N ILE A 328 0.39 15.39 -12.52
CA ILE A 328 0.08 14.41 -13.58
C ILE A 328 1.04 13.23 -13.38
N GLY A 329 0.53 12.12 -12.85
CA GLY A 329 1.36 10.94 -12.63
C GLY A 329 0.81 9.99 -11.58
N SER A 330 1.56 8.92 -11.33
CA SER A 330 1.30 7.97 -10.24
C SER A 330 2.00 8.41 -8.96
N GLY A 331 1.25 8.57 -7.88
CA GLY A 331 1.79 8.85 -6.55
C GLY A 331 1.10 10.02 -5.85
N PRO A 332 1.31 10.17 -4.53
CA PRO A 332 0.71 11.27 -3.79
C PRO A 332 1.46 12.59 -4.01
N THR A 333 0.72 13.70 -3.87
CA THR A 333 1.27 15.07 -3.96
C THR A 333 1.50 15.64 -2.56
N LEU A 334 2.71 16.15 -2.31
CA LEU A 334 3.09 16.90 -1.11
C LEU A 334 3.05 18.38 -1.43
N ASN A 335 2.14 19.10 -0.77
CA ASN A 335 1.96 20.53 -1.00
C ASN A 335 2.80 21.36 -0.02
N MET A 336 3.75 22.14 -0.51
CA MET A 336 4.53 23.09 0.28
C MET A 336 4.06 24.50 -0.03
N VAL A 337 3.28 25.09 0.87
CA VAL A 337 2.63 26.38 0.65
C VAL A 337 3.35 27.47 1.43
N LEU A 338 3.86 28.47 0.72
CA LEU A 338 4.33 29.73 1.28
C LEU A 338 3.20 30.75 1.20
N TYR A 339 2.64 31.13 2.34
CA TYR A 339 1.60 32.13 2.43
C TYR A 339 2.15 33.50 2.83
N ILE A 340 1.73 34.53 2.12
CA ILE A 340 2.09 35.92 2.38
C ILE A 340 0.82 36.71 2.69
N PRO A 341 0.66 37.19 3.94
CA PRO A 341 -0.51 37.97 4.33
C PRO A 341 -0.54 39.33 3.66
N GLY A 342 -1.73 39.91 3.54
CA GLY A 342 -1.92 41.24 2.99
C GLY A 342 -1.36 42.33 3.92
N PRO A 343 -1.04 43.54 3.40
CA PRO A 343 -0.42 44.61 4.18
C PRO A 343 -1.26 45.11 5.36
N GLY A 344 -2.59 44.90 5.32
CA GLY A 344 -3.49 45.21 6.44
C GLY A 344 -3.54 44.15 7.53
N GLN A 345 -2.94 42.98 7.31
CA GLN A 345 -2.99 41.80 8.17
C GLN A 345 -1.58 41.28 8.57
N THR A 346 -0.56 42.08 8.30
CA THR A 346 0.84 41.85 8.71
C THR A 346 1.12 42.54 10.05
N PRO A 347 1.82 41.89 11.02
CA PRO A 347 2.31 40.52 10.98
C PRO A 347 1.23 39.49 11.36
N LEU A 348 1.23 38.36 10.66
CA LEU A 348 0.38 37.20 10.94
C LEU A 348 1.21 36.11 11.63
N LEU A 349 0.75 35.67 12.79
CA LEU A 349 1.40 34.66 13.63
C LEU A 349 0.39 33.59 14.05
N LEU A 350 0.88 32.40 14.41
CA LEU A 350 0.04 31.40 15.05
C LEU A 350 -0.14 31.76 16.54
N GLU A 351 -1.22 31.30 17.15
CA GLU A 351 -1.46 31.41 18.60
C GLU A 351 -0.28 30.85 19.42
N THR A 352 0.38 29.80 18.91
CA THR A 352 1.57 29.17 19.50
C THR A 352 2.85 30.01 19.36
N GLY A 353 2.79 31.17 18.70
CA GLY A 353 3.93 32.04 18.41
C GLY A 353 4.79 31.59 17.23
N GLY A 354 4.45 30.46 16.60
CA GLY A 354 5.13 29.97 15.39
C GLY A 354 4.58 30.57 14.10
N ASN A 355 5.21 30.20 12.99
CA ASN A 355 4.91 30.72 11.65
C ASN A 355 4.58 29.59 10.66
N SER A 356 4.58 28.33 11.12
CA SER A 356 4.52 27.16 10.26
C SER A 356 3.78 26.01 10.92
N TRP A 357 3.14 25.19 10.10
CA TRP A 357 2.50 23.96 10.54
C TRP A 357 2.49 22.92 9.42
N THR A 358 2.30 21.67 9.81
CA THR A 358 2.15 20.54 8.88
C THR A 358 0.76 19.98 8.96
N ILE A 359 0.23 19.58 7.80
CA ILE A 359 -1.05 18.92 7.67
C ILE A 359 -0.76 17.47 7.28
N PRO A 360 -1.09 16.50 8.17
CA PRO A 360 -0.84 15.08 7.94
C PRO A 360 -1.31 14.62 6.56
N GLN A 361 -0.47 13.86 5.86
CA GLN A 361 -0.80 13.28 4.55
C GLN A 361 -1.25 14.30 3.49
N TRP A 362 -0.90 15.58 3.66
CA TRP A 362 -1.18 16.63 2.66
C TRP A 362 0.03 17.49 2.35
N GLY A 363 0.72 18.03 3.37
CA GLY A 363 1.74 19.04 3.11
C GLY A 363 2.12 19.92 4.30
N GLY A 364 2.84 21.00 4.00
CA GLY A 364 3.31 21.99 4.95
C GLY A 364 2.91 23.40 4.53
N VAL A 365 2.60 24.24 5.51
CA VAL A 365 2.31 25.66 5.29
C VAL A 365 3.28 26.50 6.11
N GLN A 366 3.85 27.51 5.48
CA GLN A 366 4.74 28.50 6.09
C GLN A 366 4.18 29.90 5.82
N ILE A 367 4.06 30.70 6.86
CA ILE A 367 3.75 32.13 6.76
C ILE A 367 5.07 32.90 6.74
N LEU A 368 5.23 33.75 5.73
CA LEU A 368 6.31 34.71 5.64
C LEU A 368 5.72 36.12 5.72
N ASN A 369 6.11 36.86 6.76
CA ASN A 369 5.73 38.26 6.92
C ASN A 369 6.76 39.13 6.19
N PRO A 370 6.41 39.75 5.05
CA PRO A 370 7.37 40.49 4.25
C PRO A 370 7.73 41.82 4.92
N SER A 371 9.01 42.18 4.87
CA SER A 371 9.50 43.52 5.19
C SER A 371 9.28 44.48 4.01
N GLU A 372 9.28 45.80 4.24
CA GLU A 372 9.08 46.81 3.17
C GLU A 372 10.04 46.65 1.96
N LYS A 373 11.21 46.05 2.18
CA LYS A 373 12.22 45.76 1.12
C LYS A 373 11.86 44.55 0.23
N GLN A 374 10.90 43.72 0.63
CA GLN A 374 10.50 42.47 -0.05
C GLN A 374 9.22 42.63 -0.87
N ALA A 375 8.76 43.87 -1.09
CA ALA A 375 7.45 44.21 -1.65
C ALA A 375 7.29 43.98 -3.17
N GLY A 376 8.16 43.20 -3.83
CA GLY A 376 8.04 42.96 -5.28
C GLY A 376 8.56 41.60 -5.74
N ARG A 377 9.70 41.16 -5.20
CA ARG A 377 10.30 39.86 -5.50
C ARG A 377 10.95 39.30 -4.25
N LEU A 378 10.77 38.00 -4.00
CA LEU A 378 11.49 37.29 -2.94
C LEU A 378 12.83 36.78 -3.46
N THR A 379 13.91 37.19 -2.80
CA THR A 379 15.27 36.75 -3.13
C THR A 379 15.59 35.40 -2.49
N THR A 380 16.65 34.74 -2.95
CA THR A 380 17.11 33.45 -2.41
C THR A 380 17.42 33.53 -0.90
N SER A 381 17.95 34.66 -0.41
CA SER A 381 18.20 34.86 1.04
C SER A 381 16.91 35.01 1.85
N ASP A 382 15.86 35.59 1.26
CA ASP A 382 14.55 35.71 1.94
C ASP A 382 13.86 34.35 2.06
N LEU A 383 14.13 33.46 1.11
CA LEU A 383 13.58 32.11 1.05
C LEU A 383 14.36 31.11 1.91
N GLU A 384 15.57 31.40 2.35
CA GLU A 384 16.40 30.46 3.11
C GLU A 384 15.69 29.89 4.37
N PRO A 385 15.11 30.70 5.28
CA PRO A 385 14.40 30.18 6.45
C PRO A 385 13.17 29.35 6.08
N VAL A 386 12.50 29.73 4.98
CA VAL A 386 11.34 29.01 4.43
C VAL A 386 11.76 27.65 3.90
N MET A 387 12.84 27.59 3.12
CA MET A 387 13.35 26.34 2.55
C MET A 387 13.84 25.37 3.63
N LEU A 388 14.52 25.87 4.67
CA LEU A 388 14.93 25.05 5.81
C LEU A 388 13.71 24.46 6.54
N THR A 389 12.66 25.26 6.75
CA THR A 389 11.43 24.77 7.36
C THR A 389 10.73 23.75 6.46
N PHE A 390 10.67 23.99 5.14
CA PHE A 390 10.12 23.01 4.19
C PHE A 390 10.93 21.72 4.14
N ALA A 391 12.26 21.78 4.28
CA ALA A 391 13.10 20.58 4.37
C ALA A 391 12.73 19.73 5.61
N ASP A 392 12.58 20.36 6.78
CA ASP A 392 12.17 19.67 8.00
C ASP A 392 10.75 19.09 7.89
N GLN A 393 9.81 19.85 7.33
CA GLN A 393 8.44 19.40 7.08
C GLN A 393 8.42 18.22 6.10
N LEU A 394 9.21 18.26 5.02
CA LEU A 394 9.34 17.18 4.04
C LEU A 394 9.85 15.89 4.70
N ILE A 395 10.93 15.98 5.47
CA ILE A 395 11.51 14.85 6.21
C ILE A 395 10.46 14.24 7.16
N SER A 396 9.70 15.09 7.85
CA SER A 396 8.63 14.65 8.75
C SER A 396 7.48 13.95 8.01
N LEU A 397 7.03 14.52 6.88
CA LEU A 397 5.95 13.97 6.07
C LEU A 397 6.33 12.67 5.35
N LEU A 398 7.61 12.47 5.03
CA LEU A 398 8.13 11.20 4.50
C LEU A 398 8.32 10.13 5.58
N GLY A 399 8.16 10.49 6.86
CA GLY A 399 8.26 9.58 8.00
C GLY A 399 9.69 9.23 8.41
N VAL A 400 10.67 10.04 8.01
CA VAL A 400 12.08 9.84 8.41
C VAL A 400 12.17 9.91 9.95
N PRO A 401 12.85 8.96 10.63
CA PRO A 401 13.05 9.03 12.09
C PRO A 401 13.77 10.31 12.51
N ASN A 402 13.60 10.78 13.74
CA ASN A 402 14.29 11.99 14.24
C ASN A 402 15.67 11.70 14.86
N SER A 403 15.96 10.43 15.12
CA SER A 403 17.22 9.97 15.70
C SER A 403 17.66 8.70 14.95
N PRO A 404 18.99 8.47 14.80
CA PRO A 404 20.11 9.29 15.30
C PRO A 404 20.29 10.61 14.53
N PRO A 405 21.15 11.57 14.98
CA PRO A 405 21.30 12.88 14.35
C PRO A 405 21.81 12.83 12.89
N SER A 406 22.43 11.73 12.47
CA SER A 406 22.94 11.56 11.10
C SER A 406 21.82 11.31 10.10
N LEU A 407 21.73 12.15 9.07
CA LEU A 407 20.76 12.01 7.98
C LEU A 407 20.96 10.71 7.20
N ALA A 408 22.22 10.32 6.95
CA ALA A 408 22.54 9.06 6.29
C ALA A 408 21.99 7.85 7.07
N MET A 409 22.12 7.85 8.40
CA MET A 409 21.59 6.79 9.25
C MET A 409 20.07 6.79 9.32
N ARG A 410 19.45 7.97 9.37
CA ARG A 410 17.99 8.11 9.33
C ARG A 410 17.40 7.57 8.01
N ILE A 411 18.07 7.81 6.89
CA ILE A 411 17.66 7.30 5.57
C ILE A 411 17.87 5.78 5.48
N ALA A 412 18.99 5.26 6.00
CA ALA A 412 19.23 3.82 6.05
C ALA A 412 18.18 3.08 6.90
N SER A 413 17.85 3.64 8.07
CA SER A 413 16.76 3.14 8.93
C SER A 413 15.41 3.19 8.22
N LEU A 414 15.09 4.32 7.56
CA LEU A 414 13.86 4.45 6.78
C LEU A 414 13.79 3.38 5.68
N LYS A 415 14.89 3.11 4.96
CA LYS A 415 14.93 2.10 3.90
C LYS A 415 14.58 0.71 4.43
N ARG A 416 15.14 0.31 5.58
CA ARG A 416 14.83 -0.98 6.23
C ARG A 416 13.39 -1.03 6.73
N GLU A 417 12.90 0.06 7.29
CA GLU A 417 11.50 0.20 7.69
C GLU A 417 10.54 0.06 6.50
N ARG A 418 10.84 0.72 5.37
CA ARG A 418 10.04 0.64 4.14
C ARG A 418 10.11 -0.74 3.48
N ALA A 419 11.28 -1.37 3.40
CA ALA A 419 11.42 -2.73 2.89
C ALA A 419 10.52 -3.70 3.67
N THR A 420 10.52 -3.59 5.00
CA THR A 420 9.65 -4.38 5.89
C THR A 420 8.19 -4.09 5.60
N SER A 421 7.79 -2.81 5.57
CA SER A 421 6.41 -2.41 5.30
C SER A 421 5.91 -2.89 3.93
N LEU A 422 6.77 -2.91 2.91
CA LEU A 422 6.44 -3.38 1.56
C LEU A 422 6.24 -4.89 1.52
N ILE A 423 7.13 -5.66 2.16
CA ILE A 423 6.98 -7.13 2.30
C ILE A 423 5.64 -7.45 2.99
N LEU A 424 5.33 -6.74 4.08
CA LEU A 424 4.07 -6.90 4.81
C LEU A 424 2.86 -6.56 3.93
N SER A 425 2.92 -5.45 3.20
CA SER A 425 1.85 -4.99 2.30
C SER A 425 1.58 -6.00 1.20
N ALA A 426 2.61 -6.38 0.43
CA ALA A 426 2.49 -7.35 -0.66
C ALA A 426 1.97 -8.71 -0.18
N SER A 427 2.47 -9.21 0.96
CA SER A 427 1.99 -10.46 1.57
C SER A 427 0.51 -10.39 1.97
N SER A 428 0.08 -9.26 2.51
CA SER A 428 -1.32 -9.01 2.86
C SER A 428 -2.21 -8.94 1.61
N THR A 429 -1.75 -8.27 0.56
CA THR A 429 -2.44 -8.17 -0.74
C THR A 429 -2.60 -9.53 -1.40
N LEU A 430 -1.57 -10.39 -1.40
CA LEU A 430 -1.69 -11.79 -1.84
C LEU A 430 -2.76 -12.55 -1.04
N GLY A 431 -2.75 -12.43 0.29
CA GLY A 431 -3.77 -13.03 1.13
C GLY A 431 -5.18 -12.53 0.81
N ALA A 432 -5.34 -11.23 0.57
CA ALA A 432 -6.60 -10.62 0.16
C ALA A 432 -7.08 -11.13 -1.19
N LEU A 433 -6.18 -11.25 -2.17
CA LEU A 433 -6.47 -11.80 -3.48
C LEU A 433 -6.93 -13.26 -3.39
N ASN A 434 -6.25 -14.10 -2.62
CA ASN A 434 -6.65 -15.50 -2.40
C ASN A 434 -8.03 -15.61 -1.73
N ARG A 435 -8.34 -14.75 -0.75
CA ARG A 435 -9.68 -14.72 -0.13
C ARG A 435 -10.75 -14.27 -1.11
N LEU A 436 -10.45 -13.27 -1.96
CA LEU A 436 -11.36 -12.76 -2.98
C LEU A 436 -11.70 -13.84 -4.01
N THR A 437 -10.69 -14.52 -4.55
CA THR A 437 -10.85 -15.53 -5.61
C THR A 437 -11.58 -16.78 -5.11
N ARG A 438 -11.41 -17.14 -3.82
CA ARG A 438 -12.19 -18.20 -3.17
C ARG A 438 -13.63 -17.81 -2.88
N LYS A 439 -13.89 -16.56 -2.48
CA LYS A 439 -15.25 -16.11 -2.13
C LYS A 439 -16.10 -15.84 -3.37
N LEU A 440 -15.48 -15.43 -4.47
CA LEU A 440 -16.15 -15.06 -5.71
C LEU A 440 -15.70 -15.99 -6.84
N GLU A 441 -16.30 -17.18 -6.87
CA GLU A 441 -15.98 -18.23 -7.87
C GLU A 441 -16.32 -17.82 -9.31
N SER A 442 -17.18 -16.82 -9.49
CA SER A 442 -17.60 -16.28 -10.79
C SER A 442 -16.68 -15.19 -11.37
N ILE A 443 -15.58 -14.82 -10.70
CA ILE A 443 -14.60 -13.85 -11.23
C ILE A 443 -13.63 -14.54 -12.19
N ALA A 444 -13.42 -13.96 -13.38
CA ALA A 444 -12.30 -14.36 -14.26
C ALA A 444 -10.95 -14.05 -13.62
N ILE A 445 -10.03 -14.98 -13.78
CA ILE A 445 -8.63 -14.79 -13.39
C ILE A 445 -7.80 -14.89 -14.68
N PRO A 446 -7.40 -13.75 -15.27
CA PRO A 446 -6.56 -13.73 -16.46
C PRO A 446 -5.18 -14.36 -16.20
N PRO A 447 -4.47 -14.81 -17.26
CA PRO A 447 -3.09 -15.26 -17.14
C PRO A 447 -2.15 -14.17 -16.61
N SER A 448 -2.41 -12.88 -16.90
CA SER A 448 -1.61 -11.76 -16.38
C SER A 448 -1.57 -11.74 -14.85
N VAL A 449 -2.71 -12.00 -14.20
CA VAL A 449 -2.82 -12.05 -12.73
C VAL A 449 -2.01 -13.21 -12.17
N ALA A 450 -2.04 -14.38 -12.81
CA ALA A 450 -1.24 -15.52 -12.38
C ALA A 450 0.27 -15.22 -12.48
N THR A 451 0.71 -14.64 -13.61
CA THR A 451 2.12 -14.22 -13.79
C THR A 451 2.53 -13.18 -12.75
N SER A 452 1.73 -12.14 -12.52
CA SER A 452 2.02 -11.14 -11.49
C SER A 452 2.05 -11.73 -10.08
N VAL A 453 1.22 -12.72 -9.76
CA VAL A 453 1.27 -13.45 -8.47
C VAL A 453 2.56 -14.25 -8.34
N ASP A 454 2.98 -14.97 -9.38
CA ASP A 454 4.23 -15.73 -9.38
C ASP A 454 5.45 -14.81 -9.25
N GLU A 455 5.47 -13.69 -9.97
CA GLU A 455 6.51 -12.66 -9.88
C GLU A 455 6.55 -12.03 -8.47
N THR A 456 5.38 -11.74 -7.90
CA THR A 456 5.27 -11.22 -6.52
C THR A 456 5.92 -12.19 -5.53
N ILE A 457 5.60 -13.49 -5.60
CA ILE A 457 6.15 -14.50 -4.70
C ILE A 457 7.66 -14.62 -4.88
N SER A 458 8.15 -14.69 -6.11
CA SER A 458 9.58 -14.75 -6.43
C SER A 458 10.34 -13.54 -5.85
N HIS A 459 9.82 -12.33 -6.05
CA HIS A 459 10.46 -11.12 -5.50
C HIS A 459 10.35 -11.03 -3.98
N LEU A 460 9.27 -11.53 -3.36
CA LEU A 460 9.18 -11.64 -1.90
C LEU A 460 10.22 -12.61 -1.32
N GLU A 461 10.44 -13.75 -1.96
CA GLU A 461 11.47 -14.72 -1.57
C GLU A 461 12.88 -14.10 -1.66
N GLN A 462 13.17 -13.42 -2.77
CA GLN A 462 14.44 -12.71 -2.95
C GLN A 462 14.62 -11.57 -1.94
N ALA A 463 13.57 -10.79 -1.67
CA ALA A 463 13.59 -9.75 -0.66
C ALA A 463 13.92 -10.33 0.72
N CYS A 464 13.28 -11.46 1.09
CA CYS A 464 13.52 -12.15 2.34
C CYS A 464 14.94 -12.73 2.45
N SER A 465 15.50 -13.28 1.37
CA SER A 465 16.88 -13.78 1.36
C SER A 465 17.88 -12.64 1.51
N ASN A 466 17.72 -11.57 0.72
CA ASN A 466 18.59 -10.40 0.77
C ASN A 466 18.54 -9.70 2.14
N LEU A 467 17.37 -9.65 2.79
CA LEU A 467 17.23 -9.09 4.13
C LEU A 467 18.02 -9.90 5.16
N ARG A 468 17.96 -11.25 5.09
CA ARG A 468 18.75 -12.16 5.94
C ARG A 468 20.25 -12.13 5.68
N GLU A 469 20.66 -11.74 4.48
CA GLU A 469 22.07 -11.53 4.10
C GLU A 469 22.57 -10.10 4.41
N GLY A 470 21.73 -9.19 4.90
CA GLY A 470 22.11 -7.80 5.17
C GLY A 470 22.26 -6.93 3.91
N ARG A 471 21.75 -7.38 2.76
CA ARG A 471 21.73 -6.63 1.48
C ARG A 471 20.45 -5.81 1.38
N TYR A 472 20.36 -4.74 2.18
CA TYR A 472 19.13 -3.98 2.37
C TYR A 472 18.68 -3.23 1.13
N GLN A 473 19.60 -2.73 0.31
CA GLN A 473 19.24 -2.08 -0.96
C GLN A 473 18.50 -3.05 -1.90
N LEU A 474 19.06 -4.23 -2.13
CA LEU A 474 18.45 -5.25 -2.99
C LEU A 474 17.17 -5.81 -2.38
N ALA A 475 17.11 -5.96 -1.05
CA ALA A 475 15.90 -6.37 -0.36
C ALA A 475 14.76 -5.36 -0.59
N PHE A 476 15.07 -4.06 -0.48
CA PHE A 476 14.13 -2.98 -0.71
C PHE A 476 13.63 -2.93 -2.16
N GLU A 477 14.52 -3.04 -3.15
CA GLU A 477 14.17 -3.03 -4.57
C GLU A 477 13.25 -4.20 -4.96
N ASN A 478 13.55 -5.40 -4.45
CA ASN A 478 12.70 -6.58 -4.65
C ASN A 478 11.35 -6.43 -3.94
N ALA A 479 11.32 -5.94 -2.70
CA ALA A 479 10.08 -5.69 -1.97
C ALA A 479 9.17 -4.67 -2.68
N ARG A 480 9.77 -3.62 -3.25
CA ARG A 480 9.06 -2.62 -4.06
C ARG A 480 8.45 -3.23 -5.32
N THR A 481 9.20 -4.08 -6.01
CA THR A 481 8.72 -4.75 -7.22
C THR A 481 7.59 -5.74 -6.90
N ALA A 482 7.73 -6.49 -5.81
CA ALA A 482 6.70 -7.39 -5.33
C ALA A 482 5.40 -6.65 -4.98
N GLU A 483 5.48 -5.50 -4.32
CA GLU A 483 4.29 -4.70 -4.00
C GLU A 483 3.59 -4.16 -5.25
N ALA A 484 4.35 -3.65 -6.22
CA ALA A 484 3.80 -3.17 -7.47
C ALA A 484 3.08 -4.28 -8.28
N GLU A 485 3.70 -5.47 -8.38
CA GLU A 485 3.07 -6.62 -9.06
C GLU A 485 1.87 -7.17 -8.28
N ALA A 486 1.91 -7.15 -6.94
CA ALA A 486 0.78 -7.55 -6.11
C ALA A 486 -0.43 -6.61 -6.28
N GLU A 487 -0.20 -5.29 -6.29
CA GLU A 487 -1.26 -4.31 -6.54
C GLU A 487 -1.79 -4.41 -7.97
N LYS A 488 -0.91 -4.55 -8.96
CA LYS A 488 -1.30 -4.77 -10.36
C LYS A 488 -2.19 -6.01 -10.52
N ALA A 489 -1.82 -7.12 -9.89
CA ALA A 489 -2.64 -8.33 -9.87
C ALA A 489 -3.99 -8.09 -9.19
N PHE A 490 -4.02 -7.41 -8.05
CA PHE A 490 -5.24 -7.19 -7.26
C PHE A 490 -6.23 -6.23 -7.94
N PHE A 491 -5.71 -5.20 -8.62
CA PHE A 491 -6.52 -4.16 -9.30
C PHE A 491 -6.66 -4.36 -10.81
N GLU A 492 -6.39 -5.57 -11.31
CA GLU A 492 -6.56 -5.90 -12.74
C GLU A 492 -8.00 -5.59 -13.21
N PRO A 493 -8.20 -4.69 -14.20
CA PRO A 493 -9.52 -4.18 -14.57
C PRO A 493 -10.55 -5.26 -14.95
N SER A 494 -10.09 -6.36 -15.57
CA SER A 494 -10.96 -7.46 -15.99
C SER A 494 -11.57 -8.27 -14.83
N MET A 495 -10.93 -8.27 -13.65
CA MET A 495 -11.49 -8.97 -12.48
C MET A 495 -12.67 -8.21 -11.87
N VAL A 496 -12.66 -6.87 -11.95
CA VAL A 496 -13.72 -6.00 -11.41
C VAL A 496 -14.94 -5.97 -12.33
N GLY A 497 -14.73 -5.95 -13.65
CA GLY A 497 -15.82 -5.80 -14.63
C GLY A 497 -16.82 -6.96 -14.69
N GLN A 498 -16.42 -8.18 -14.33
CA GLN A 498 -17.27 -9.37 -14.47
C GLN A 498 -18.20 -9.65 -13.29
N VAL A 499 -17.99 -8.99 -12.14
CA VAL A 499 -18.92 -9.05 -11.00
C VAL A 499 -20.32 -8.54 -11.40
N TYR A 500 -20.41 -7.73 -12.46
CA TYR A 500 -21.66 -7.17 -12.98
C TYR A 500 -22.56 -8.15 -13.75
N PHE A 501 -22.12 -9.37 -14.05
CA PHE A 501 -22.95 -10.38 -14.72
C PHE A 501 -23.07 -11.68 -13.90
N PRO A 502 -23.88 -11.66 -12.82
CA PRO A 502 -24.19 -12.86 -12.04
C PRO A 502 -24.78 -13.99 -12.91
N ASP A 503 -24.56 -15.24 -12.52
CA ASP A 503 -25.05 -16.42 -13.27
C ASP A 503 -26.58 -16.45 -13.35
N GLU A 504 -27.28 -15.79 -12.41
CA GLU A 504 -28.73 -15.61 -12.44
C GLU A 504 -29.19 -14.85 -13.69
N HIS A 505 -28.41 -13.87 -14.14
CA HIS A 505 -28.70 -13.13 -15.37
C HIS A 505 -28.44 -13.99 -16.61
N LYS A 506 -27.46 -14.90 -16.58
CA LYS A 506 -27.28 -15.89 -17.66
C LYS A 506 -28.52 -16.77 -17.77
N VAL A 507 -28.99 -17.34 -16.66
CA VAL A 507 -30.19 -18.20 -16.63
C VAL A 507 -31.43 -17.43 -17.09
N ALA A 508 -31.63 -16.20 -16.65
CA ALA A 508 -32.76 -15.36 -17.05
C ALA A 508 -32.80 -15.08 -18.57
N VAL A 509 -31.64 -15.01 -19.24
CA VAL A 509 -31.55 -14.87 -20.70
C VAL A 509 -31.86 -16.19 -21.43
N TYR A 510 -31.42 -17.33 -20.90
CA TYR A 510 -31.59 -18.63 -21.55
C TYR A 510 -32.97 -19.28 -21.33
N VAL A 511 -33.65 -19.00 -20.21
CA VAL A 511 -34.94 -19.62 -19.86
C VAL A 511 -36.05 -19.31 -20.89
N PRO A 512 -36.23 -18.07 -21.39
CA PRO A 512 -37.22 -17.77 -22.44
C PRO A 512 -36.94 -18.50 -23.76
N LEU A 513 -35.68 -18.73 -24.10
CA LEU A 513 -35.26 -19.38 -25.35
C LEU A 513 -35.43 -20.91 -25.28
N LEU A 514 -35.02 -21.53 -24.17
CA LEU A 514 -34.97 -22.99 -24.03
C LEU A 514 -36.18 -23.57 -23.30
N GLY A 515 -36.86 -22.78 -22.46
CA GLY A 515 -38.00 -23.21 -21.64
C GLY A 515 -39.15 -23.84 -22.42
N PRO A 516 -39.64 -23.21 -23.51
CA PRO A 516 -40.73 -23.77 -24.33
C PRO A 516 -40.40 -25.13 -24.96
N MET A 517 -39.13 -25.39 -25.26
CA MET A 517 -38.66 -26.66 -25.81
C MET A 517 -38.40 -27.70 -24.69
N ALA A 518 -37.85 -27.27 -23.55
CA ALA A 518 -37.47 -28.15 -22.46
C ALA A 518 -38.68 -28.71 -21.70
N VAL A 519 -39.72 -27.90 -21.45
CA VAL A 519 -40.87 -28.28 -20.62
C VAL A 519 -41.63 -29.50 -21.20
N PRO A 520 -42.02 -29.54 -22.50
CA PRO A 520 -42.70 -30.71 -23.07
C PRO A 520 -41.82 -31.96 -23.10
N MET A 521 -40.50 -31.80 -23.30
CA MET A 521 -39.55 -32.91 -23.37
C MET A 521 -39.28 -33.53 -22.01
N ILE A 522 -39.18 -32.73 -20.95
CA ILE A 522 -39.09 -33.19 -19.56
C ILE A 522 -40.37 -33.92 -19.16
N MET A 523 -41.54 -33.34 -19.48
CA MET A 523 -42.83 -33.96 -19.16
C MET A 523 -43.02 -35.31 -19.87
N SER A 524 -42.57 -35.41 -21.12
CA SER A 524 -42.56 -36.65 -21.91
C SER A 524 -41.60 -37.70 -21.32
N ALA A 525 -40.40 -37.28 -20.90
CA ALA A 525 -39.43 -38.18 -20.26
C ALA A 525 -39.93 -38.70 -18.90
N LEU A 526 -40.54 -37.85 -18.07
CA LEU A 526 -41.12 -38.25 -16.77
C LEU A 526 -42.29 -39.23 -16.94
N LYS A 527 -43.15 -39.01 -17.93
CA LYS A 527 -44.27 -39.93 -18.24
C LYS A 527 -43.76 -41.31 -18.65
N GLU A 528 -42.68 -41.35 -19.44
CA GLU A 528 -42.03 -42.60 -19.85
C GLU A 528 -41.35 -43.30 -18.66
N LEU A 529 -40.63 -42.58 -17.81
CA LEU A 529 -40.02 -43.13 -16.58
C LEU A 529 -41.07 -43.72 -15.62
N LYS A 530 -42.23 -43.07 -15.48
CA LYS A 530 -43.35 -43.58 -14.69
C LYS A 530 -43.97 -44.83 -15.31
N SER A 531 -44.10 -44.88 -16.63
CA SER A 531 -44.59 -46.06 -17.35
C SER A 531 -43.66 -47.27 -17.16
N PHE A 532 -42.34 -47.06 -17.21
CA PHE A 532 -41.34 -48.08 -16.94
C PHE A 532 -41.35 -48.58 -15.49
N ARG A 533 -41.53 -47.69 -14.51
CA ARG A 533 -41.67 -48.07 -13.10
C ARG A 533 -42.94 -48.88 -12.85
N GLN A 534 -44.06 -48.50 -13.45
CA GLN A 534 -45.33 -49.24 -13.32
C GLN A 534 -45.28 -50.59 -14.08
N ALA A 535 -44.55 -50.69 -15.18
CA ALA A 535 -44.32 -51.94 -15.88
C ALA A 535 -43.49 -52.93 -15.04
N LYS A 536 -42.44 -52.45 -14.34
CA LYS A 536 -41.65 -53.26 -13.40
C LYS A 536 -42.45 -53.75 -12.18
N VAL A 537 -43.37 -52.94 -11.66
CA VAL A 537 -44.25 -53.33 -10.54
C VAL A 537 -45.29 -54.39 -10.96
N LYS A 538 -45.65 -54.47 -12.25
CA LYS A 538 -46.53 -55.53 -12.80
C LYS A 538 -45.80 -56.83 -13.16
N THR A 539 -44.47 -56.85 -13.15
CA THR A 539 -43.64 -58.02 -13.50
C THR A 539 -42.91 -58.63 -12.29
N SER A 540 -43.21 -58.16 -11.08
CA SER A 540 -42.73 -58.77 -9.82
C SER A 540 -43.80 -59.58 -9.12
#